data_AF-A0A3M0WS21-F1
#
_entry.id   AF-A0A3M0WS21-F1
#
_cell.length_a   1.000
_cell.length_b   1.000
_cell.length_c   1.000
_cell.angle_alpha   90.00
_cell.angle_beta   90.00
_cell.angle_gamma   90.00
#
_symmetry.space_group_name_H-M   'P 1'
#
loop_
_entity.id
_entity.type
_entity.pdbx_description
1 polymer ?
#
loop_
_entity_poly.entity_id
_entity_poly.type
_entity_poly.pdbx_seq_one_letter_code
_entity_poly.pdbx_strand_id
1 'polypeptide(L)'
;MSLLPMKQNNEESSLFKTYREIGPYLGLGTQLAATMVLMFFLGRWLDSKFETEPWLTIGFSFLGGFAAIYNFIREVLNLNEKKKSEKDK
;
A
#
# COMPACT_ATOMS: atom_id res chain seq x y z
N MET A 1 20.05 -26.37 -44.90
CA MET A 1 20.47 -26.07 -43.52
C MET A 1 19.58 -24.93 -43.03
N SER A 2 18.43 -25.23 -42.41
CA SER A 2 17.54 -24.18 -41.89
C SER A 2 18.17 -23.57 -40.65
N LEU A 3 18.31 -22.25 -40.65
CA LEU A 3 18.65 -21.49 -39.46
C LEU A 3 17.42 -21.50 -38.56
N LEU A 4 17.50 -22.22 -37.44
CA LEU A 4 16.47 -22.19 -36.41
C LEU A 4 16.39 -20.77 -35.82
N PRO A 5 15.19 -20.16 -35.73
CA PRO A 5 15.04 -18.91 -35.03
C PRO A 5 15.29 -19.14 -33.54
N MET A 6 16.33 -18.48 -33.01
CA MET A 6 16.69 -18.49 -31.60
C MET A 6 15.58 -17.80 -30.81
N LYS A 7 14.87 -18.57 -29.98
CA LYS A 7 13.78 -18.15 -29.10
C LYS A 7 14.27 -17.07 -28.15
N GLN A 8 14.03 -15.80 -28.48
CA GLN A 8 14.35 -14.66 -27.63
C GLN A 8 13.60 -14.72 -26.30
N ASN A 9 14.35 -14.40 -25.25
CA ASN A 9 14.03 -14.59 -23.85
C ASN A 9 12.83 -13.72 -23.42
N ASN A 10 11.68 -14.35 -23.22
CA ASN A 10 10.44 -13.68 -22.81
C ASN A 10 10.39 -13.36 -21.30
N GLU A 11 11.35 -13.87 -20.51
CA GLU A 11 11.40 -13.75 -19.04
C GLU A 11 11.68 -12.32 -18.54
N GLU A 12 12.61 -11.56 -19.13
CA GLU A 12 12.87 -10.19 -18.64
C GLU A 12 11.66 -9.26 -18.84
N SER A 13 10.92 -9.45 -19.93
CA SER A 13 9.76 -8.62 -20.25
C SER A 13 8.55 -8.93 -19.37
N SER A 14 8.38 -10.17 -18.92
CA SER A 14 7.28 -10.57 -18.05
C SER A 14 7.51 -10.09 -16.62
N LEU A 15 8.74 -10.20 -16.12
CA LEU A 15 9.16 -9.71 -14.80
C LEU A 15 8.92 -8.19 -14.71
N PHE A 16 9.39 -7.41 -15.68
CA PHE A 16 9.17 -5.96 -15.72
C PHE A 16 7.69 -5.56 -15.77
N LYS A 17 6.85 -6.31 -16.51
CA LYS A 17 5.39 -6.08 -16.56
C LYS A 17 4.75 -6.36 -15.21
N THR A 18 5.12 -7.45 -14.53
CA THR A 18 4.64 -7.78 -13.20
C THR A 18 5.02 -6.69 -12.18
N TYR A 19 6.26 -6.18 -12.21
CA TYR A 19 6.68 -5.07 -11.36
C TYR A 19 5.85 -3.79 -11.58
N ARG A 20 5.53 -3.48 -12.85
CA ARG A 20 4.69 -2.32 -13.19
C ARG A 20 3.24 -2.50 -12.71
N GLU A 21 2.73 -3.73 -12.71
CA GLU A 21 1.38 -4.03 -12.21
C GLU A 21 1.27 -4.04 -10.69
N ILE A 22 2.28 -4.52 -9.96
CA ILE A 22 2.25 -4.59 -8.50
C ILE A 22 2.70 -3.29 -7.81
N GLY A 23 3.47 -2.44 -8.51
CA GLY A 23 4.00 -1.19 -7.98
C GLY A 23 2.96 -0.28 -7.28
N PRO A 24 1.77 -0.05 -7.87
CA PRO A 24 0.72 0.70 -7.21
C PRO A 24 0.28 0.11 -5.88
N TYR A 25 0.11 -1.23 -5.80
CA TYR A 25 -0.30 -1.92 -4.57
C TYR A 25 0.77 -1.86 -3.48
N LEU A 26 2.06 -1.91 -3.86
CA LEU A 26 3.16 -1.68 -2.93
C LEU A 26 3.11 -0.27 -2.33
N GLY A 27 2.84 0.75 -3.15
CA GLY A 27 2.67 2.13 -2.67
C GLY A 27 1.55 2.26 -1.64
N LEU A 28 0.44 1.54 -1.82
CA LEU A 28 -0.65 1.50 -0.83
C LEU A 28 -0.22 0.86 0.49
N GLY A 29 0.51 -0.25 0.42
CA GLY A 29 1.05 -0.92 1.60
C GLY A 29 1.99 -0.01 2.39
N THR A 30 2.86 0.74 1.70
CA THR A 30 3.73 1.73 2.33
C THR A 30 2.95 2.86 2.96
N GLN A 31 1.90 3.37 2.31
CA GLN A 31 1.03 4.41 2.87
C GLN A 31 0.30 3.93 4.14
N LEU A 32 -0.21 2.70 4.13
CA LEU A 32 -0.84 2.07 5.29
C LEU A 32 0.15 1.99 6.46
N ALA A 33 1.35 1.45 6.22
CA ALA A 33 2.40 1.31 7.23
C ALA A 33 2.83 2.67 7.79
N ALA A 34 3.04 3.67 6.92
CA ALA A 34 3.40 5.03 7.32
C ALA A 34 2.33 5.66 8.22
N THR A 35 1.05 5.50 7.86
CA THR A 35 -0.09 6.02 8.66
C THR A 35 -0.16 5.37 10.04
N MET A 36 0.01 4.03 10.10
CA MET A 36 0.02 3.31 11.37
C MET A 36 1.18 3.75 12.28
N VAL A 37 2.40 3.83 11.73
CA VAL A 37 3.58 4.28 12.49
C VAL A 37 3.37 5.70 13.01
N LEU A 38 2.88 6.61 12.17
CA LEU A 38 2.63 7.99 12.55
C LEU A 38 1.60 8.08 13.68
N MET A 39 0.46 7.39 13.57
CA MET A 39 -0.57 7.37 14.61
C MET A 39 -0.10 6.74 15.92
N PHE A 40 0.70 5.67 15.85
CA PHE A 40 1.27 5.03 17.04
C PHE A 40 2.21 5.97 17.80
N PHE A 41 3.15 6.61 17.09
CA PHE A 41 4.07 7.57 17.71
C PHE A 41 3.32 8.79 18.25
N LEU A 42 2.29 9.25 17.55
CA LEU A 42 1.46 10.37 17.98
C LEU A 42 0.68 10.04 19.26
N GLY A 43 0.10 8.84 19.35
CA GLY A 43 -0.55 8.33 20.56
C GLY A 43 0.42 8.25 21.75
N ARG A 44 1.60 7.66 21.53
CA ARG A 44 2.64 7.54 22.58
C ARG A 44 3.14 8.90 23.07
N TRP A 45 3.31 9.86 22.17
CA TRP A 45 3.70 11.23 22.54
C TRP A 45 2.61 11.92 23.36
N LEU A 46 1.35 11.68 23.02
CA LEU A 46 0.20 12.21 23.77
C LEU A 46 0.14 11.62 25.18
N ASP A 47 0.26 10.30 25.34
CA ASP A 47 0.32 9.65 26.67
C ASP A 47 1.43 10.25 27.55
N SER A 48 2.61 10.47 26.95
CA SER A 48 3.75 11.05 27.67
C SER A 48 3.53 12.50 28.11
N LYS A 49 2.64 13.25 27.45
CA LYS A 49 2.35 14.66 27.76
C LYS A 49 1.21 14.82 28.75
N PHE A 50 0.25 13.89 28.76
CA PHE A 50 -0.93 13.95 29.62
C PHE A 50 -0.76 13.18 30.94
N GLU A 51 0.35 12.46 31.13
CA GLU A 51 0.60 11.54 32.28
C GLU A 51 -0.52 10.52 32.50
N THR A 52 -1.43 10.39 31.55
CA THR A 52 -2.44 9.36 31.51
C THR A 52 -1.72 8.07 31.16
N GLU A 53 -1.85 7.06 32.02
CA GLU A 53 -1.63 5.64 31.70
C GLU A 53 -2.19 5.30 30.29
N PRO A 54 -1.82 4.17 29.65
CA PRO A 54 -1.79 4.04 28.16
C PRO A 54 -3.15 4.00 27.43
N TRP A 55 -4.19 4.55 28.03
CA TRP A 55 -5.55 4.75 27.53
C TRP A 55 -5.61 5.56 26.24
N LEU A 56 -4.83 6.63 26.12
CA LEU A 56 -4.82 7.47 24.92
C LEU A 56 -4.11 6.75 23.75
N THR A 57 -2.99 6.05 23.98
CA THR A 57 -2.38 5.16 22.99
C THR A 57 -3.34 4.06 22.55
N ILE A 58 -4.12 3.45 23.45
CA ILE A 58 -5.12 2.44 23.09
C ILE A 58 -6.18 3.07 22.16
N GLY A 59 -6.74 4.22 22.55
CA GLY A 59 -7.71 4.94 21.74
C GLY A 59 -7.19 5.27 20.34
N PHE A 60 -6.02 5.91 20.26
CA PHE A 60 -5.36 6.25 18.99
C PHE A 60 -4.91 5.04 18.19
N SER A 61 -4.58 3.91 18.81
CA SER A 61 -4.23 2.68 18.09
C SER A 61 -5.45 2.07 17.42
N PHE A 62 -6.61 2.04 18.09
CA PHE A 62 -7.86 1.61 17.48
C PHE A 62 -8.31 2.58 16.37
N LEU A 63 -8.27 3.89 16.64
CA LEU A 63 -8.67 4.92 15.67
C LEU A 63 -7.72 4.94 14.46
N GLY A 64 -6.41 4.88 14.70
CA GLY A 64 -5.38 4.81 13.68
C GLY A 64 -5.44 3.51 12.87
N GLY A 65 -5.71 2.38 13.52
CA GLY A 65 -5.93 1.10 12.84
C GLY A 65 -7.16 1.12 11.93
N PHE A 66 -8.30 1.62 12.44
CA PHE A 66 -9.52 1.80 11.64
C PHE A 66 -9.29 2.75 10.47
N ALA A 67 -8.67 3.91 10.70
CA ALA A 67 -8.39 4.90 9.68
C ALA A 67 -7.43 4.35 8.61
N ALA A 68 -6.42 3.59 9.01
CA ALA A 68 -5.46 2.98 8.09
C ALA A 68 -6.16 1.97 7.18
N ILE A 69 -6.95 1.04 7.74
CA ILE A 69 -7.70 0.04 6.97
C ILE A 69 -8.73 0.70 6.05
N TYR A 70 -9.47 1.68 6.56
CA TYR A 70 -10.47 2.41 5.77
C TYR A 70 -9.83 3.12 4.57
N ASN A 71 -8.73 3.85 4.78
CA ASN A 71 -8.01 4.52 3.71
C ASN A 71 -7.43 3.52 2.71
N PHE A 72 -6.90 2.39 3.18
CA PHE A 72 -6.36 1.35 2.30
C PHE A 72 -7.44 0.74 1.40
N ILE A 73 -8.58 0.33 1.96
CA ILE A 73 -9.69 -0.25 1.17
C ILE A 73 -10.19 0.78 0.14
N ARG A 74 -10.39 2.02 0.57
CA ARG A 74 -10.83 3.11 -0.32
C ARG A 74 -9.85 3.33 -1.47
N GLU A 75 -8.55 3.34 -1.19
CA GLU A 75 -7.52 3.58 -2.21
C GLU A 75 -7.39 2.40 -3.18
N VAL A 76 -7.49 1.16 -2.69
CA VAL A 76 -7.53 -0.05 -3.54
C VAL A 76 -8.74 -0.01 -4.49
N LEU A 77 -9.91 0.37 -3.99
CA LEU A 77 -11.12 0.50 -4.82
C LEU A 77 -10.96 1.58 -5.89
N ASN A 78 -10.44 2.76 -5.52
CA ASN A 78 -10.19 3.86 -6.46
C ASN A 78 -9.15 3.47 -7.55
N LEU A 79 -8.11 2.73 -7.18
CA LEU A 79 -7.11 2.23 -8.14
C LEU A 79 -7.70 1.24 -9.13
N ASN A 80 -8.63 0.40 -8.68
CA ASN A 80 -9.34 -0.53 -9.55
C ASN A 80 -10.21 0.21 -10.58
N GLU A 81 -10.97 1.23 -10.13
CA GLU A 81 -11.79 2.06 -11.01
C GLU A 81 -10.96 2.83 -12.05
N LYS A 82 -9.82 3.42 -11.65
CA LYS A 82 -8.88 4.08 -12.58
C LYS A 82 -8.35 3.11 -13.63
N LYS A 83 -7.89 1.91 -13.24
CA LYS A 83 -7.40 0.87 -14.17
C LYS A 83 -8.47 0.45 -15.18
N LYS A 84 -9.75 0.42 -14.79
CA LYS A 84 -10.85 0.07 -15.69
C LYS A 84 -11.11 1.16 -16.74
N SER A 85 -11.11 2.43 -16.32
CA SER A 85 -11.34 3.58 -17.23
C SER A 85 -10.22 3.83 -18.26
N GLU A 86 -9.00 3.42 -17.94
CA GLU A 86 -7.83 3.53 -18.84
C GLU A 86 -7.79 2.41 -19.88
N LYS A 87 -8.54 1.32 -19.67
CA LYS A 87 -8.63 0.17 -20.57
C LYS A 87 -9.80 0.26 -21.57
N ASP A 88 -10.77 1.14 -21.31
CA ASP A 88 -11.93 1.43 -22.16
C ASP A 88 -11.73 2.67 -23.08
N LYS A 89 -10.58 3.36 -23.01
CA LYS A 89 -10.17 4.44 -23.93
C LYS A 89 -9.12 3.94 -24.92
#